data_AF-A0A453DWN3-F1
#
_entry.id   AF-A0A453DWN3-F1
#
_cell.length_a   1.000
_cell.length_b   1.000
_cell.length_c   1.000
_cell.angle_alpha   90.00
_cell.angle_beta   90.00
_cell.angle_gamma   90.00
#
_symmetry.space_group_name_H-M   'P 1'
#
loop_
_entity.id
_entity.type
_entity.pdbx_description
1 polymer ?
#
loop_
_entity_poly.entity_id
_entity_poly.type
_entity_poly.pdbx_seq_one_letter_code
_entity_poly.pdbx_strand_id
1 'polypeptide(L)'
;MMTDLRYPLQGNTVPFWAVPVIGIVLPCAIFGGIYFKKKNFYDLHHGILGILYSVLITAVITDAIKDGVGRPRPDFFWRCFPDGKDLYDNVTTGVLCHGEKSVIKEGHKSFPSGHASWSFAGLGFLTWYLTGKIAVFDRKGHIAKLCIIVLPLLTAALVAVSRVDDYWHHWQDVFAGAIIGLTVASFCYLQFFPYPFDADGLWPYAYNTLQLAEAGIAANSFSVRPTEEMVEEGQGEGGIALRDAVRPMEETVEEGQGQGRIALRDALRCEED
;
A
#
# COMPACT_ATOMS: atom_id res chain seq x y z
N MET A 1 18.44 -15.18 -35.55
CA MET A 1 17.91 -14.04 -34.79
C MET A 1 16.52 -14.31 -34.17
N MET A 2 16.15 -15.59 -33.91
CA MET A 2 14.87 -16.02 -33.30
C MET A 2 15.06 -16.97 -32.10
N THR A 3 16.28 -17.14 -31.63
CA THR A 3 16.60 -18.13 -30.58
C THR A 3 15.92 -17.82 -29.25
N ASP A 4 15.73 -16.53 -28.93
CA ASP A 4 15.14 -16.10 -27.66
C ASP A 4 13.60 -16.26 -27.59
N LEU A 5 12.95 -16.61 -28.71
CA LEU A 5 11.50 -16.79 -28.80
C LEU A 5 11.09 -18.27 -29.00
N ARG A 6 12.04 -19.20 -28.93
CA ARG A 6 11.86 -20.63 -29.20
C ARG A 6 11.86 -21.51 -27.94
N TYR A 7 11.74 -20.92 -26.75
CA TYR A 7 11.61 -21.68 -25.50
C TYR A 7 10.35 -22.54 -25.52
N PRO A 8 10.37 -23.74 -24.90
CA PRO A 8 9.22 -24.65 -24.94
C PRO A 8 8.00 -24.01 -24.27
N LEU A 9 6.82 -24.24 -24.85
CA LEU A 9 5.55 -23.82 -24.26
C LEU A 9 5.25 -24.71 -23.04
N GLN A 10 5.36 -24.14 -21.84
CA GLN A 10 5.08 -24.84 -20.57
C GLN A 10 3.77 -24.37 -19.93
N GLY A 11 3.27 -25.18 -18.99
CA GLY A 11 2.17 -24.79 -18.11
C GLY A 11 2.57 -23.65 -17.15
N ASN A 12 1.61 -23.17 -16.36
CA ASN A 12 1.89 -22.18 -15.32
C ASN A 12 2.10 -22.88 -13.99
N THR A 13 3.29 -22.74 -13.38
CA THR A 13 3.57 -23.19 -12.02
C THR A 13 2.67 -22.48 -11.00
N VAL A 14 2.51 -21.15 -11.16
CA VAL A 14 1.56 -20.35 -10.39
C VAL A 14 0.38 -19.99 -11.30
N PRO A 15 -0.83 -20.54 -11.08
CA PRO A 15 -1.97 -20.20 -11.90
C PRO A 15 -2.45 -18.78 -11.59
N PHE A 16 -3.07 -18.12 -12.57
CA PHE A 16 -3.51 -16.73 -12.45
C PHE A 16 -4.41 -16.47 -11.23
N TRP A 17 -5.31 -17.41 -10.88
CA TRP A 17 -6.20 -17.28 -9.73
C TRP A 17 -5.48 -17.29 -8.38
N ALA A 18 -4.27 -17.86 -8.31
CA ALA A 18 -3.49 -17.89 -7.06
C ALA A 18 -2.96 -16.50 -6.69
N VAL A 19 -2.72 -15.63 -7.68
CA VAL A 19 -2.21 -14.27 -7.47
C VAL A 19 -3.14 -13.42 -6.60
N PRO A 20 -4.45 -13.25 -6.89
CA PRO A 20 -5.35 -12.50 -6.01
C PRO A 20 -5.58 -13.21 -4.66
N VAL A 21 -5.50 -14.55 -4.59
CA VAL A 21 -5.59 -15.26 -3.31
C VAL A 21 -4.41 -14.90 -2.40
N ILE A 22 -3.19 -14.93 -2.93
CA ILE A 22 -1.97 -14.61 -2.19
C ILE A 22 -1.84 -13.11 -1.93
N GLY A 23 -2.17 -12.27 -2.92
CA GLY A 23 -1.97 -10.82 -2.89
C GLY A 23 -3.11 -10.00 -2.29
N ILE A 24 -4.31 -10.58 -2.10
CA ILE A 24 -5.46 -9.87 -1.51
C ILE A 24 -6.04 -10.66 -0.34
N VAL A 25 -6.46 -11.92 -0.56
CA VAL A 25 -7.20 -12.69 0.45
C VAL A 25 -6.34 -12.95 1.68
N LEU A 26 -5.08 -13.38 1.49
CA LEU A 26 -4.14 -13.62 2.58
C LEU A 26 -3.84 -12.35 3.40
N PRO A 27 -3.47 -11.20 2.79
CA PRO A 27 -3.33 -9.94 3.53
C PRO A 27 -4.60 -9.51 4.28
N CYS A 28 -5.78 -9.61 3.65
CA CYS A 28 -7.05 -9.29 4.30
C CYS A 28 -7.31 -10.18 5.53
N ALA A 29 -6.95 -11.46 5.47
CA ALA A 29 -7.03 -12.36 6.62
C ALA A 29 -6.07 -11.92 7.75
N ILE A 30 -4.86 -11.46 7.41
CA ILE A 30 -3.90 -10.91 8.39
C ILE A 30 -4.46 -9.63 9.03
N PHE A 31 -5.03 -8.71 8.24
CA PHE A 31 -5.67 -7.50 8.76
C PHE A 31 -6.83 -7.84 9.70
N GLY A 32 -7.67 -8.82 9.33
CA GLY A 32 -8.72 -9.35 10.19
C GLY A 32 -8.17 -9.90 11.52
N GLY A 33 -7.09 -10.67 11.47
CA GLY A 33 -6.41 -11.20 12.66
C GLY A 33 -5.89 -10.09 13.60
N ILE A 34 -5.33 -9.01 13.04
CA ILE A 34 -4.89 -7.83 13.81
C ILE A 34 -6.08 -7.09 14.39
N TYR A 35 -7.17 -6.94 13.63
CA TYR A 35 -8.42 -6.36 14.10
C TYR A 35 -8.99 -7.13 15.30
N PHE A 36 -8.97 -8.47 15.29
CA PHE A 36 -9.47 -9.24 16.44
C PHE A 36 -8.72 -8.93 17.74
N LYS A 37 -7.42 -8.63 17.67
CA LYS A 37 -6.59 -8.26 18.83
C LYS A 37 -6.71 -6.78 19.22
N LYS A 38 -6.65 -5.87 18.24
CA LYS A 38 -6.57 -4.42 18.50
C LYS A 38 -7.93 -3.72 18.50
N LYS A 39 -8.98 -4.36 17.97
CA LYS A 39 -10.35 -3.85 17.86
C LYS A 39 -10.48 -2.47 17.19
N ASN A 40 -9.49 -2.08 16.38
CA ASN A 40 -9.49 -0.81 15.66
C ASN A 40 -10.12 -0.97 14.27
N PHE A 41 -11.34 -0.47 14.09
CA PHE A 41 -12.05 -0.55 12.81
C PHE A 41 -11.43 0.34 11.73
N TYR A 42 -10.95 1.53 12.08
CA TYR A 42 -10.30 2.44 11.12
C TYR A 42 -9.10 1.79 10.46
N ASP A 43 -8.31 1.07 11.27
CA ASP A 43 -7.16 0.33 10.76
C ASP A 43 -7.54 -0.77 9.76
N LEU A 44 -8.53 -1.60 10.10
CA LEU A 44 -9.03 -2.65 9.22
C LEU A 44 -9.58 -2.06 7.91
N HIS A 45 -10.39 -1.01 8.02
CA HIS A 45 -11.03 -0.36 6.88
C HIS A 45 -9.99 0.23 5.92
N HIS A 46 -9.03 1.01 6.44
CA HIS A 46 -7.99 1.65 5.63
C HIS A 46 -6.97 0.63 5.10
N GLY A 47 -6.71 -0.46 5.84
CA GLY A 47 -5.91 -1.58 5.35
C GLY A 47 -6.55 -2.28 4.16
N ILE A 48 -7.84 -2.62 4.24
CA ILE A 48 -8.60 -3.26 3.14
C ILE A 48 -8.73 -2.31 1.94
N LEU A 49 -9.10 -1.05 2.16
CA LEU A 49 -9.19 -0.07 1.06
C LEU A 49 -7.83 0.13 0.39
N GLY A 50 -6.77 0.29 1.17
CA GLY A 50 -5.42 0.52 0.66
C GLY A 50 -4.90 -0.64 -0.20
N ILE A 51 -5.11 -1.88 0.22
CA ILE A 51 -4.65 -3.03 -0.57
C ILE A 51 -5.47 -3.24 -1.83
N LEU A 52 -6.79 -3.08 -1.76
CA LEU A 52 -7.66 -3.21 -2.94
C LEU A 52 -7.32 -2.13 -3.97
N TYR A 53 -7.07 -0.90 -3.50
CA TYR A 53 -6.68 0.21 -4.36
C TYR A 53 -5.30 0.01 -4.98
N SER A 54 -4.32 -0.47 -4.20
CA SER A 54 -2.97 -0.83 -4.67
C SER A 54 -3.04 -1.83 -5.82
N VAL A 55 -3.72 -2.97 -5.63
CA VAL A 55 -3.82 -4.00 -6.65
C VAL A 55 -4.63 -3.52 -7.86
N LEU A 56 -5.72 -2.78 -7.66
CA LEU A 56 -6.54 -2.24 -8.75
C LEU A 56 -5.75 -1.27 -9.66
N ILE A 57 -5.04 -0.30 -9.08
CA ILE A 57 -4.22 0.63 -9.84
C ILE A 57 -3.14 -0.15 -10.60
N THR A 58 -2.44 -1.06 -9.93
CA THR A 58 -1.40 -1.86 -10.57
C THR A 58 -1.96 -2.71 -11.71
N ALA A 59 -3.17 -3.26 -11.57
CA ALA A 59 -3.86 -4.02 -12.60
C ALA A 59 -4.09 -3.17 -13.85
N VAL A 60 -4.71 -2.01 -13.68
CA VAL A 60 -5.00 -1.08 -14.79
C VAL A 60 -3.72 -0.66 -15.50
N ILE A 61 -2.70 -0.25 -14.75
CA ILE A 61 -1.40 0.18 -15.32
C ILE A 61 -0.74 -0.98 -16.09
N THR A 62 -0.68 -2.16 -15.49
CA THR A 62 -0.02 -3.33 -16.09
C THR A 62 -0.70 -3.74 -17.39
N ASP A 63 -2.03 -3.83 -17.39
CA ASP A 63 -2.80 -4.28 -18.55
C ASP A 63 -2.75 -3.23 -19.68
N ALA A 64 -2.83 -1.95 -19.34
CA ALA A 64 -2.65 -0.87 -20.31
C ALA A 64 -1.27 -0.91 -20.99
N ILE A 65 -0.18 -1.13 -20.23
CA ILE A 65 1.17 -1.24 -20.81
C ILE A 65 1.30 -2.52 -21.64
N LYS A 66 0.74 -3.65 -21.19
CA LYS A 66 0.74 -4.91 -21.94
C LYS A 66 0.11 -4.75 -23.32
N ASP A 67 -1.08 -4.15 -23.37
CA ASP A 67 -1.80 -3.93 -24.62
C ASP A 67 -1.13 -2.88 -25.50
N GLY A 68 -0.43 -1.89 -24.92
CA GLY A 68 0.32 -0.87 -25.67
C GLY A 68 1.65 -1.37 -26.25
N VAL A 69 2.39 -2.21 -25.53
CA VAL A 69 3.74 -2.65 -25.94
C VAL A 69 3.70 -3.85 -26.88
N GLY A 70 2.82 -4.83 -26.66
CA GLY A 70 2.67 -5.98 -27.56
C GLY A 70 3.90 -6.90 -27.68
N ARG A 71 4.81 -6.87 -26.69
CA ARG A 71 6.07 -7.63 -26.73
C ARG A 71 5.81 -9.14 -26.77
N PRO A 72 6.41 -9.90 -27.70
CA PRO A 72 6.29 -11.35 -27.75
C PRO A 72 6.97 -12.02 -26.55
N ARG A 73 6.36 -13.10 -26.04
CA ARG A 73 6.88 -13.94 -24.96
C ARG A 73 8.05 -14.84 -25.44
N PRO A 74 8.89 -15.36 -24.54
CA PRO A 74 9.97 -16.29 -24.89
C PRO A 74 9.52 -17.59 -25.58
N ASP A 75 8.26 -17.97 -25.40
CA ASP A 75 7.63 -19.17 -25.97
C ASP A 75 6.80 -18.86 -27.25
N PHE A 76 6.90 -17.64 -27.79
CA PHE A 76 6.03 -17.16 -28.87
C PHE A 76 6.08 -18.02 -30.14
N PHE A 77 7.23 -18.59 -30.47
CA PHE A 77 7.38 -19.45 -31.65
C PHE A 77 6.40 -20.63 -31.64
N TRP A 78 6.29 -21.34 -30.52
CA TRP A 78 5.41 -22.51 -30.40
C TRP A 78 3.93 -22.13 -30.31
N ARG A 79 3.62 -20.90 -29.88
CA ARG A 79 2.27 -20.33 -29.95
C ARG A 79 1.85 -20.02 -31.39
N CYS A 80 2.80 -19.51 -32.19
CA CYS A 80 2.58 -19.11 -33.58
C CYS A 80 2.59 -20.31 -34.56
N PHE A 81 3.49 -21.27 -34.33
CA PHE A 81 3.73 -22.45 -35.17
C PHE A 81 3.67 -23.74 -34.32
N PRO A 82 2.47 -24.27 -34.02
CA PRO A 82 2.34 -25.48 -33.20
C PRO A 82 2.97 -26.74 -33.82
N ASP A 83 3.16 -26.76 -35.14
CA ASP A 83 3.81 -27.84 -35.89
C ASP A 83 5.34 -27.67 -36.01
N GLY A 84 5.88 -26.58 -35.46
CA GLY A 84 7.30 -26.23 -35.53
C GLY A 84 7.79 -25.79 -36.91
N LYS A 85 6.88 -25.58 -37.88
CA LYS A 85 7.22 -25.13 -39.23
C LYS A 85 6.93 -23.65 -39.35
N ASP A 86 7.98 -22.87 -39.55
CA ASP A 86 7.86 -21.43 -39.74
C ASP A 86 7.36 -21.10 -41.14
N LEU A 87 6.38 -20.20 -41.19
CA LEU A 87 5.80 -19.67 -42.41
C LEU A 87 5.97 -18.16 -42.43
N TYR A 88 6.52 -17.66 -43.52
CA TYR A 88 6.69 -16.24 -43.77
C TYR A 88 6.07 -15.86 -45.11
N ASP A 89 5.57 -14.64 -45.18
CA ASP A 89 5.12 -14.06 -46.43
C ASP A 89 6.33 -13.76 -47.33
N ASN A 90 6.29 -14.26 -48.57
CA ASN A 90 7.38 -14.12 -49.54
C ASN A 90 7.62 -12.67 -50.00
N VAL A 91 6.67 -11.77 -49.80
CA VAL A 91 6.72 -10.37 -50.22
C VAL A 91 6.96 -9.45 -49.03
N THR A 92 6.18 -9.60 -47.97
CA THR A 92 6.26 -8.70 -46.80
C THR A 92 7.30 -9.16 -45.78
N THR A 93 7.84 -10.38 -45.90
CA THR A 93 8.67 -11.04 -44.89
C THR A 93 8.00 -11.15 -43.50
N GLY A 94 6.69 -10.93 -43.45
CA GLY A 94 5.89 -11.00 -42.23
C GLY A 94 5.68 -12.43 -41.76
N VAL A 95 5.51 -12.60 -40.45
CA VAL A 95 5.27 -13.90 -39.83
C VAL A 95 3.81 -14.31 -40.06
N LEU A 96 3.59 -15.48 -40.66
CA LEU A 96 2.25 -16.03 -40.92
C LEU A 96 1.91 -17.10 -39.87
N CYS A 97 1.48 -16.68 -38.69
CA CYS A 97 1.06 -17.61 -37.65
C CYS A 97 -0.19 -18.39 -38.04
N HIS A 98 -0.18 -19.70 -37.75
CA HIS A 98 -1.30 -20.61 -38.02
C HIS A 98 -1.81 -21.33 -36.75
N GLY A 99 -1.24 -21.02 -35.59
CA GLY A 99 -1.75 -21.45 -34.29
C GLY A 99 -3.08 -20.80 -33.87
N GLU A 100 -3.53 -21.12 -32.66
CA GLU A 100 -4.78 -20.59 -32.11
C GLU A 100 -4.70 -19.08 -31.85
N LYS A 101 -5.66 -18.31 -32.38
CA LYS A 101 -5.67 -16.84 -32.30
C LYS A 101 -5.62 -16.30 -30.87
N SER A 102 -6.29 -16.97 -29.92
CA SER A 102 -6.31 -16.59 -28.50
C SER A 102 -4.92 -16.72 -27.87
N VAL A 103 -4.23 -17.83 -28.14
CA VAL A 103 -2.90 -18.19 -27.64
C VAL A 103 -1.83 -17.29 -28.25
N ILE A 104 -1.95 -16.96 -29.53
CA ILE A 104 -1.07 -16.00 -30.22
C ILE A 104 -1.24 -14.60 -29.63
N LYS A 105 -2.48 -14.15 -29.43
CA LYS A 105 -2.77 -12.84 -28.81
C LYS A 105 -2.16 -12.76 -27.41
N GLU A 106 -2.28 -13.82 -26.62
CA GLU A 106 -1.66 -13.91 -25.29
C GLU A 106 -0.12 -13.94 -25.37
N GLY A 107 0.43 -14.50 -26.44
CA GLY A 107 1.85 -14.49 -26.75
C GLY A 107 2.43 -13.09 -26.94
N HIS A 108 1.62 -12.09 -27.29
CA HIS A 108 2.04 -10.68 -27.40
C HIS A 108 1.95 -9.89 -26.09
N LYS A 109 1.53 -10.51 -24.99
CA LYS A 109 1.32 -9.82 -23.70
C LYS A 109 2.46 -10.07 -22.71
N SER A 110 3.72 -9.99 -23.17
CA SER A 110 4.88 -10.27 -22.30
C SER A 110 5.18 -9.12 -21.33
N PHE A 111 5.29 -7.88 -21.79
CA PHE A 111 5.79 -6.78 -20.94
C PHE A 111 4.67 -5.86 -20.44
N PRO A 112 4.61 -5.50 -19.14
CA PRO A 112 5.32 -6.11 -18.01
C PRO A 112 4.62 -7.39 -17.51
N SER A 113 5.23 -8.11 -16.57
CA SER A 113 4.64 -9.31 -15.97
C SER A 113 3.52 -8.95 -14.99
N GLY A 114 2.29 -9.40 -15.28
CA GLY A 114 1.12 -9.20 -14.41
C GLY A 114 1.19 -10.00 -13.11
N HIS A 115 1.72 -11.22 -13.15
CA HIS A 115 1.93 -12.02 -11.94
C HIS A 115 2.91 -11.35 -10.99
N ALA A 116 4.00 -10.77 -11.53
CA ALA A 116 4.96 -10.03 -10.73
C ALA A 116 4.33 -8.75 -10.17
N SER A 117 3.77 -7.88 -11.03
CA SER A 117 3.27 -6.58 -10.57
C SER A 117 2.15 -6.70 -9.54
N TRP A 118 1.16 -7.57 -9.74
CA TRP A 118 0.06 -7.74 -8.78
C TRP A 118 0.54 -8.34 -7.46
N SER A 119 1.47 -9.31 -7.52
CA SER A 119 2.04 -9.91 -6.30
C SER A 119 2.83 -8.88 -5.49
N PHE A 120 3.68 -8.09 -6.14
CA PHE A 120 4.42 -7.02 -5.47
C PHE A 120 3.53 -5.85 -5.01
N ALA A 121 2.41 -5.59 -5.68
CA ALA A 121 1.44 -4.58 -5.23
C ALA A 121 0.71 -5.01 -3.95
N GLY A 122 0.23 -6.25 -3.89
CA GLY A 122 -0.49 -6.79 -2.73
C GLY A 122 0.43 -7.10 -1.55
N LEU A 123 1.47 -7.90 -1.79
CA LEU A 123 2.41 -8.32 -0.74
C LEU A 123 3.37 -7.19 -0.35
N GLY A 124 3.70 -6.27 -1.26
CA GLY A 124 4.44 -5.05 -0.92
C GLY A 124 3.64 -4.13 -0.01
N PHE A 125 2.33 -3.96 -0.27
CA PHE A 125 1.45 -3.22 0.64
C PHE A 125 1.39 -3.91 2.02
N LEU A 126 1.24 -5.24 2.05
CA LEU A 126 1.29 -6.00 3.30
C LEU A 126 2.62 -5.79 4.05
N THR A 127 3.76 -5.77 3.36
CA THR A 127 5.06 -5.48 3.96
C THR A 127 5.11 -4.09 4.57
N TRP A 128 4.65 -3.05 3.86
CA TRP A 128 4.55 -1.70 4.41
C TRP A 128 3.67 -1.65 5.66
N TYR A 129 2.48 -2.26 5.58
CA TYR A 129 1.53 -2.32 6.68
C TYR A 129 2.12 -3.03 7.92
N LEU A 130 2.69 -4.23 7.74
CA LEU A 130 3.32 -4.97 8.85
C LEU A 130 4.51 -4.20 9.45
N THR A 131 5.27 -3.47 8.62
CA THR A 131 6.41 -2.66 9.08
C THR A 131 5.97 -1.64 10.13
N GLY A 132 4.84 -0.95 9.89
CA GLY A 132 4.26 -0.02 10.87
C GLY A 132 3.70 -0.74 12.10
N LYS A 133 3.00 -1.87 11.91
CA LYS A 133 2.36 -2.60 13.01
C LYS A 133 3.30 -3.23 14.02
N ILE A 134 4.47 -3.70 13.60
CA ILE A 134 5.44 -4.32 14.52
C ILE A 134 6.59 -3.38 14.91
N ALA A 135 6.52 -2.11 14.46
CA ALA A 135 7.56 -1.11 14.66
C ALA A 135 8.95 -1.69 14.40
N VAL A 136 9.18 -2.16 13.16
CA VAL A 136 10.42 -2.88 12.79
C VAL A 136 11.67 -2.05 13.10
N PHE A 137 11.57 -0.74 12.90
CA PHE A 137 12.68 0.20 13.00
C PHE A 137 12.65 1.02 14.29
N ASP A 138 12.18 0.41 15.39
CA ASP A 138 12.16 0.97 16.74
C ASP A 138 13.55 1.13 17.40
N ARG A 139 14.63 0.93 16.64
CA ARG A 139 16.04 0.97 17.07
C ARG A 139 16.41 -0.08 18.15
N LYS A 140 15.55 -1.05 18.45
CA LYS A 140 15.83 -2.12 19.42
C LYS A 140 16.60 -3.31 18.82
N GLY A 141 16.73 -3.39 17.49
CA GLY A 141 17.59 -4.38 16.82
C GLY A 141 17.03 -5.80 16.74
N HIS A 142 15.72 -5.99 16.88
CA HIS A 142 15.10 -7.33 16.84
C HIS A 142 15.01 -7.89 15.41
N ILE A 143 15.97 -8.74 15.02
CA ILE A 143 16.07 -9.36 13.67
C ILE A 143 14.81 -10.14 13.29
N ALA A 144 14.12 -10.78 14.24
CA ALA A 144 12.89 -11.53 13.97
C ALA A 144 11.80 -10.66 13.29
N LYS A 145 11.74 -9.36 13.60
CA LYS A 145 10.81 -8.42 12.95
C LYS A 145 11.14 -8.25 11.46
N LEU A 146 12.43 -8.22 11.11
CA LEU A 146 12.90 -8.15 9.73
C LEU A 146 12.52 -9.41 8.94
N CYS A 147 12.67 -10.59 9.53
CA CYS A 147 12.24 -11.84 8.90
C CYS A 147 10.75 -11.80 8.55
N ILE A 148 9.90 -11.32 9.47
CA ILE A 148 8.44 -11.23 9.24
C ILE A 148 8.11 -10.33 8.04
N ILE A 149 8.75 -9.17 7.90
CA ILE A 149 8.44 -8.24 6.80
C ILE A 149 9.06 -8.63 5.45
N VAL A 150 10.12 -9.45 5.47
CA VAL A 150 10.75 -9.98 4.25
C VAL A 150 9.95 -11.14 3.66
N LEU A 151 9.23 -11.93 4.47
CA LEU A 151 8.46 -13.09 4.00
C LEU A 151 7.43 -12.77 2.90
N PRO A 152 6.60 -11.71 2.99
CA PRO A 152 5.71 -11.33 1.90
C PRO A 152 6.47 -10.97 0.62
N LEU A 153 7.57 -10.20 0.72
CA LEU A 153 8.37 -9.85 -0.46
C LEU A 153 9.04 -11.07 -1.08
N LEU A 154 9.52 -12.01 -0.27
CA LEU A 154 10.07 -13.28 -0.74
C LEU A 154 9.00 -14.10 -1.48
N THR A 155 7.78 -14.14 -0.95
CA THR A 155 6.65 -14.82 -1.60
C THR A 155 6.34 -14.18 -2.96
N ALA A 156 6.32 -12.84 -3.03
CA ALA A 156 6.15 -12.12 -4.30
C ALA A 156 7.27 -12.42 -5.29
N ALA A 157 8.53 -12.47 -4.80
CA ALA A 157 9.68 -12.81 -5.61
C ALA A 157 9.62 -14.24 -6.15
N LEU A 158 9.17 -15.22 -5.36
CA LEU A 158 9.01 -16.60 -5.82
C LEU A 158 7.92 -16.72 -6.91
N VAL A 159 6.79 -16.01 -6.75
CA VAL A 159 5.76 -15.94 -7.80
C VAL A 159 6.33 -15.31 -9.08
N ALA A 160 7.11 -14.23 -8.95
CA ALA A 160 7.78 -13.55 -10.05
C ALA A 160 8.81 -14.44 -10.76
N VAL A 161 9.67 -15.15 -10.03
CA VAL A 161 10.68 -16.06 -10.57
C VAL A 161 10.03 -17.21 -11.33
N SER A 162 8.89 -17.73 -10.87
CA SER A 162 8.15 -18.78 -11.59
C SER A 162 7.79 -18.37 -13.04
N ARG A 163 7.65 -17.08 -13.32
CA ARG A 163 7.36 -16.60 -14.70
C ARG A 163 8.55 -16.65 -15.64
N VAL A 164 9.75 -16.56 -15.09
CA VAL A 164 10.98 -16.74 -15.87
C VAL A 164 11.25 -18.23 -16.05
N ASP A 165 11.05 -19.03 -14.99
CA ASP A 165 11.24 -20.48 -15.00
C ASP A 165 10.30 -21.19 -16.00
N ASP A 166 9.02 -20.80 -16.02
CA ASP A 166 8.04 -21.36 -16.96
C ASP A 166 8.21 -20.81 -18.41
N TYR A 167 9.17 -19.92 -18.67
CA TYR A 167 9.36 -19.21 -19.95
C TYR A 167 8.19 -18.33 -20.41
N TRP A 168 7.31 -17.94 -19.49
CA TRP A 168 6.20 -17.03 -19.80
C TRP A 168 6.67 -15.59 -19.96
N HIS A 169 7.74 -15.19 -19.29
CA HIS A 169 8.23 -13.81 -19.28
C HIS A 169 9.75 -13.75 -19.34
N HIS A 170 10.27 -12.70 -19.97
CA HIS A 170 11.68 -12.36 -19.83
C HIS A 170 11.91 -11.75 -18.45
N TRP A 171 13.15 -11.86 -17.94
CA TRP A 171 13.50 -11.30 -16.62
C TRP A 171 13.24 -9.79 -16.53
N GLN A 172 13.38 -9.04 -17.63
CA GLN A 172 13.07 -7.59 -17.64
C GLN A 172 11.59 -7.31 -17.40
N ASP A 173 10.72 -8.17 -17.93
CA ASP A 173 9.26 -8.03 -17.78
C ASP A 173 8.87 -8.22 -16.32
N VAL A 174 9.54 -9.16 -15.65
CA VAL A 174 9.36 -9.48 -14.23
C VAL A 174 9.90 -8.36 -13.35
N PHE A 175 11.11 -7.88 -13.63
CA PHE A 175 11.74 -6.80 -12.89
C PHE A 175 10.94 -5.48 -12.99
N ALA A 176 10.52 -5.10 -14.20
CA ALA A 176 9.66 -3.92 -14.39
C ALA A 176 8.31 -4.08 -13.69
N GLY A 177 7.71 -5.28 -13.75
CA GLY A 177 6.49 -5.58 -13.00
C GLY A 177 6.66 -5.38 -11.49
N ALA A 178 7.76 -5.87 -10.92
CA ALA A 178 8.07 -5.70 -9.50
C ALA A 178 8.22 -4.22 -9.11
N ILE A 179 8.90 -3.41 -9.92
CA ILE A 179 9.02 -1.96 -9.69
C ILE A 179 7.64 -1.30 -9.68
N ILE A 180 6.82 -1.55 -10.71
CA ILE A 180 5.46 -0.99 -10.80
C ILE A 180 4.64 -1.35 -9.55
N GLY A 181 4.65 -2.62 -9.16
CA GLY A 181 3.91 -3.10 -8.00
C GLY A 181 4.38 -2.45 -6.69
N LEU A 182 5.69 -2.41 -6.42
CA LEU A 182 6.25 -1.81 -5.21
C LEU A 182 6.01 -0.30 -5.15
N THR A 183 6.17 0.41 -6.27
CA THR A 183 5.93 1.85 -6.33
C THR A 183 4.46 2.15 -6.03
N VAL A 184 3.51 1.51 -6.71
CA VAL A 184 2.07 1.72 -6.48
C VAL A 184 1.68 1.35 -5.05
N ALA A 185 2.18 0.24 -4.51
CA ALA A 185 1.94 -0.16 -3.13
C ALA A 185 2.39 0.90 -2.13
N SER A 186 3.57 1.48 -2.35
CA SER A 186 4.13 2.53 -1.49
C SER A 186 3.26 3.79 -1.52
N PHE A 187 2.84 4.24 -2.71
CA PHE A 187 1.94 5.40 -2.84
C PHE A 187 0.58 5.14 -2.18
N CYS A 188 -0.02 3.96 -2.41
CA CYS A 188 -1.33 3.62 -1.83
C CYS A 188 -1.27 3.47 -0.31
N TYR A 189 -0.17 2.94 0.24
CA TYR A 189 0.05 2.88 1.68
C TYR A 189 0.13 4.29 2.28
N LEU A 190 0.99 5.14 1.71
CA LEU A 190 1.22 6.51 2.21
C LEU A 190 0.00 7.42 2.08
N GLN A 191 -0.98 7.07 1.24
CA GLN A 191 -2.25 7.79 1.17
C GLN A 191 -3.10 7.64 2.43
N PHE A 192 -2.98 6.51 3.14
CA PHE A 192 -3.82 6.17 4.29
C PHE A 192 -3.05 6.11 5.62
N PHE A 193 -1.75 5.82 5.56
CA PHE A 193 -0.90 5.61 6.73
C PHE A 193 0.33 6.54 6.68
N PRO A 194 0.79 7.02 7.85
CA PRO A 194 2.08 7.69 7.97
C PRO A 194 3.25 6.76 7.68
N TYR A 195 4.45 7.34 7.56
CA TYR A 195 5.65 6.54 7.36
C TYR A 195 5.81 5.56 8.54
N PRO A 196 6.16 4.28 8.29
CA PRO A 196 6.29 3.26 9.34
C PRO A 196 7.34 3.56 10.41
N PHE A 197 8.21 4.54 10.14
CA PHE A 197 9.31 4.97 11.00
C PHE A 197 8.94 6.19 11.86
N ASP A 198 7.79 6.81 11.60
CA ASP A 198 7.30 7.95 12.38
C ASP A 198 6.75 7.46 13.73
N ALA A 199 6.76 8.36 14.72
CA ALA A 199 6.22 8.05 16.05
C ALA A 199 4.73 7.64 16.01
N ASP A 200 3.98 8.21 15.07
CA ASP A 200 2.56 7.92 14.86
C ASP A 200 2.33 6.86 13.77
N GLY A 201 3.39 6.15 13.37
CA GLY A 201 3.46 5.12 12.32
C GLY A 201 2.55 3.90 12.54
N LEU A 202 2.01 3.75 13.75
CA LEU A 202 1.23 2.59 14.14
C LEU A 202 -0.20 2.63 13.57
N TRP A 203 -0.79 3.81 13.38
CA TRP A 203 -2.22 3.96 13.06
C TRP A 203 -2.46 4.81 11.81
N PRO A 204 -3.60 4.62 11.11
CA PRO A 204 -3.92 5.44 9.94
C PRO A 204 -4.17 6.90 10.33
N TYR A 205 -4.01 7.82 9.37
CA TYR A 205 -4.21 9.26 9.59
C TYR A 205 -5.58 9.58 10.22
N ALA A 206 -6.65 8.92 9.74
CA ALA A 206 -8.00 9.12 10.25
C ALA A 206 -8.13 8.82 11.75
N TYR A 207 -7.41 7.82 12.26
CA TYR A 207 -7.43 7.48 13.68
C TYR A 207 -6.67 8.51 14.52
N ASN A 208 -5.50 8.94 14.04
CA ASN A 208 -4.69 9.97 14.73
C ASN A 208 -5.44 11.32 14.81
N THR A 209 -6.14 11.71 13.73
CA THR A 209 -6.96 12.93 13.73
C THR A 209 -8.12 12.86 14.72
N LEU A 210 -8.78 11.70 14.85
CA LEU A 210 -9.85 11.50 15.84
C LEU A 210 -9.33 11.65 17.26
N GLN A 211 -8.21 11.01 17.59
CA GLN A 211 -7.60 11.12 18.92
C GLN A 211 -7.23 12.56 19.28
N LEU A 212 -6.65 13.31 18.33
CA LEU A 212 -6.32 14.72 18.55
C LEU A 212 -7.57 15.58 18.77
N ALA A 213 -8.67 15.30 18.05
CA ALA A 213 -9.93 16.01 18.24
C ALA A 213 -10.55 15.70 19.62
N GLU A 214 -10.56 14.44 20.03
CA GLU A 214 -11.05 14.01 21.36
C GLU A 214 -10.22 14.63 22.49
N ALA A 215 -8.90 14.66 22.36
CA ALA A 215 -8.01 15.29 23.33
C ALA A 215 -8.24 16.82 23.44
N GLY A 216 -8.47 17.51 22.31
CA GLY A 216 -8.80 18.92 22.30
C GLY A 216 -10.15 19.23 22.95
N ILE A 217 -11.17 18.40 22.71
CA ILE A 217 -12.48 18.50 23.37
C ILE A 217 -12.33 18.29 24.88
N ALA A 218 -11.56 17.28 25.31
CA ALA A 218 -11.31 17.02 26.72
C ALA A 218 -10.61 18.22 27.41
N ALA A 219 -9.56 18.79 26.78
CA ALA A 219 -8.86 19.96 27.30
C ALA A 219 -9.77 21.19 27.44
N ASN A 220 -10.62 21.46 26.43
CA ASN A 220 -11.58 22.56 26.48
C ASN A 220 -12.66 22.32 27.54
N SER A 221 -13.13 21.09 27.73
CA SER A 221 -14.13 20.75 28.75
C SER A 221 -13.60 20.94 30.18
N PHE A 222 -12.30 20.71 30.40
CA PHE A 222 -11.66 20.94 31.69
C PHE A 222 -11.48 22.44 32.00
N SER A 223 -11.19 23.25 30.98
CA SER A 223 -11.07 24.71 31.13
C SER A 223 -12.39 25.44 31.40
N VAL A 224 -13.54 24.81 31.10
CA VAL A 224 -14.88 25.42 31.23
C VAL A 224 -15.57 25.07 32.56
N ARG A 225 -14.93 24.30 33.46
CA ARG A 225 -15.50 24.12 34.83
C ARG A 225 -15.52 25.48 35.54
N PRO A 226 -16.69 26.04 35.91
CA PRO A 226 -16.74 27.27 36.67
C PRO A 226 -16.09 27.01 38.02
N THR A 227 -15.12 27.85 38.41
CA THR A 227 -14.84 28.06 39.82
C THR A 227 -16.16 28.49 40.46
N GLU A 228 -16.67 27.72 41.43
CA GLU A 228 -17.78 28.17 42.26
C GLU A 228 -17.35 29.47 42.96
N GLU A 229 -17.73 30.61 42.38
CA GLU A 229 -17.64 31.90 43.03
C GLU A 229 -18.66 31.90 44.17
N MET A 230 -18.14 31.91 45.41
CA MET A 230 -18.93 32.27 46.58
C MET A 230 -19.43 33.70 46.39
N VAL A 231 -20.74 33.86 46.18
CA VAL A 231 -21.40 35.16 46.11
C VAL A 231 -21.38 35.79 47.51
N GLU A 232 -20.53 36.80 47.70
CA GLU A 232 -20.67 37.76 48.80
C GLU A 232 -21.37 39.01 48.27
N GLU A 233 -22.56 39.28 48.80
CA GLU A 233 -23.42 40.39 48.42
C GLU A 233 -22.93 41.68 49.09
N GLY A 234 -22.46 42.64 48.28
CA GLY A 234 -21.98 43.94 48.73
C GLY A 234 -22.49 45.08 47.84
N GLN A 235 -23.39 45.91 48.39
CA GLN A 235 -23.98 47.11 47.79
C GLN A 235 -22.96 48.23 47.48
N GLY A 236 -23.20 48.98 46.40
CA GLY A 236 -22.81 50.41 46.33
C GLY A 236 -22.31 50.98 44.99
N GLU A 237 -23.17 51.77 44.34
CA GLU A 237 -22.92 53.01 43.58
C GLU A 237 -22.00 53.06 42.32
N GLY A 238 -22.66 53.23 41.16
CA GLY A 238 -22.57 54.40 40.27
C GLY A 238 -21.23 54.80 39.60
N GLY A 239 -21.17 54.75 38.26
CA GLY A 239 -20.22 55.57 37.49
C GLY A 239 -19.92 55.10 36.07
N ILE A 240 -20.29 55.91 35.08
CA ILE A 240 -20.12 55.75 33.63
C ILE A 240 -18.67 56.03 33.19
N ALA A 241 -18.08 55.18 32.34
CA ALA A 241 -17.20 55.62 31.24
C ALA A 241 -16.90 54.50 30.23
N LEU A 242 -17.35 54.76 29.00
CA LEU A 242 -17.01 54.10 27.74
C LEU A 242 -15.53 54.34 27.39
N ARG A 243 -14.79 53.33 26.89
CA ARG A 243 -13.74 53.52 25.87
C ARG A 243 -13.33 52.22 25.19
N ASP A 244 -13.35 52.30 23.86
CA ASP A 244 -12.97 51.32 22.87
C ASP A 244 -11.52 50.82 23.00
N ALA A 245 -11.32 49.53 22.73
CA ALA A 245 -10.12 49.05 22.05
C ALA A 245 -10.47 47.81 21.22
N VAL A 246 -10.56 48.01 19.91
CA VAL A 246 -10.72 47.00 18.87
C VAL A 246 -9.34 46.61 18.33
N ARG A 247 -9.16 45.30 18.10
CA ARG A 247 -8.16 44.54 17.30
C ARG A 247 -6.93 43.94 18.01
N PRO A 248 -6.33 42.86 17.45
CA PRO A 248 -6.89 41.75 16.66
C PRO A 248 -6.50 40.36 17.22
N MET A 249 -7.28 39.36 16.83
CA MET A 249 -7.06 37.94 17.11
C MET A 249 -6.12 37.37 16.04
N GLU A 250 -4.83 37.23 16.37
CA GLU A 250 -3.86 36.36 15.70
C GLU A 250 -2.63 36.23 16.61
N GLU A 251 -1.92 35.10 16.53
CA GLU A 251 -0.86 34.63 17.43
C GLU A 251 -1.30 34.10 18.80
N THR A 252 -1.73 32.83 18.85
CA THR A 252 -1.43 31.87 19.95
C THR A 252 -1.96 30.48 19.56
N VAL A 253 -1.45 29.91 18.46
CA VAL A 253 -1.78 28.51 18.06
C VAL A 253 -0.56 27.59 18.07
N GLU A 254 0.67 28.10 17.98
CA GLU A 254 1.86 27.23 17.92
C GLU A 254 2.35 26.70 19.27
N GLU A 255 2.13 27.41 20.39
CA GLU A 255 2.71 27.00 21.68
C GLU A 255 1.91 25.86 22.36
N GLY A 256 0.60 25.78 22.14
CA GLY A 256 -0.25 24.70 22.66
C GLY A 256 -0.06 23.35 21.97
N GLN A 257 0.43 23.36 20.73
CA GLN A 257 0.61 22.15 19.92
C GLN A 257 1.87 21.36 20.33
N GLY A 258 2.86 22.05 20.91
CA GLY A 258 4.07 21.44 21.48
C GLY A 258 3.82 20.76 22.83
N GLN A 259 3.10 21.42 23.73
CA GLN A 259 2.77 20.88 25.06
C GLN A 259 1.86 19.64 24.99
N GLY A 260 0.86 19.65 24.10
CA GLY A 260 -0.06 18.53 23.92
C GLY A 260 0.62 17.26 23.39
N ARG A 261 1.63 17.41 22.52
CA ARG A 261 2.44 16.29 22.03
C ARG A 261 3.30 15.64 23.12
N ILE A 262 3.77 16.42 24.10
CA ILE A 262 4.57 15.91 25.22
C ILE A 262 3.66 15.17 26.21
N ALA A 263 2.48 15.70 26.52
CA ALA A 263 1.53 15.05 27.43
C ALA A 263 0.98 13.72 26.88
N LEU A 264 0.72 13.63 25.57
CA LEU A 264 0.30 12.38 24.92
C LEU A 264 1.41 11.31 24.94
N ARG A 265 2.68 11.74 24.91
CA ARG A 265 3.86 10.88 24.95
C ARG A 265 4.02 10.15 26.29
N ASP A 266 3.62 10.78 27.37
CA ASP A 266 3.69 10.21 28.72
C ASP A 266 2.47 9.31 29.02
N ALA A 267 1.29 9.66 28.51
CA ALA A 267 0.08 8.84 28.67
C ALA A 267 0.18 7.48 27.94
N LEU A 268 0.70 7.46 26.71
CA LEU A 268 0.86 6.23 25.92
C LEU A 268 1.94 5.29 26.47
N ARG A 269 2.86 5.79 27.31
CA ARG A 269 3.89 4.97 27.97
C ARG A 269 3.36 4.23 29.20
N CYS A 270 2.27 4.70 29.80
CA CYS A 270 1.67 4.09 31.00
C CYS A 270 0.64 2.98 30.71
N GLU A 271 0.18 2.82 29.46
CA GLU A 271 -0.71 1.71 29.07
C GLU A 271 0.03 0.45 28.58
N GLU A 272 1.37 0.45 28.57
CA GLU A 272 2.19 -0.69 28.12
C GLU A 272 2.87 -1.51 29.24
N ASP A 273 2.60 -1.22 30.53
CA ASP A 273 3.03 -2.04 31.68
C ASP A 273 1.88 -2.86 32.31
#